data_AF-A0A963J7J1-F1
#
_entry.id   AF-A0A963J7J1-F1
#
_cell.length_a   1.000
_cell.length_b   1.000
_cell.length_c   1.000
_cell.angle_alpha   90.00
_cell.angle_beta   90.00
_cell.angle_gamma   90.00
#
_symmetry.space_group_name_H-M   'P 1'
#
loop_
_entity.id
_entity.type
_entity.pdbx_description
1 polymer ?
#
loop_
_entity_poly.entity_id
_entity_poly.type
_entity_poly.pdbx_seq_one_letter_code
_entity_poly.pdbx_strand_id
1 'polypeptide(L)' 'GKAVRILEEGLKGSLDPARGGDLAANLGALYDYCVSRLTQANLRGDVAAVEEVLKLVTPIAEGWGQIASAPAGRV' A
#
# COMPACT_ATOMS: atom_id res chain seq x y z
N GLY A 1 0.23 15.69 3.99
CA GLY A 1 1.16 14.58 4.29
C GLY A 1 1.59 13.89 3.01
N LYS A 2 2.89 13.84 2.73
CA LYS A 2 3.44 13.22 1.50
C LYS A 2 3.05 11.73 1.36
N ALA A 3 3.09 10.99 2.47
CA ALA A 3 2.78 9.56 2.49
C ALA A 3 1.33 9.25 2.07
N VAL A 4 0.36 10.02 2.56
CA VAL A 4 -1.05 9.88 2.16
C VAL A 4 -1.22 10.05 0.65
N ARG A 5 -0.63 11.09 0.06
CA ARG A 5 -0.66 11.32 -1.39
C ARG A 5 -0.09 10.14 -2.19
N ILE A 6 1.03 9.57 -1.75
CA ILE A 6 1.64 8.41 -2.42
C ILE A 6 0.71 7.20 -2.40
N LEU A 7 0.06 6.94 -1.26
CA LEU A 7 -0.86 5.80 -1.12
C LEU A 7 -2.14 6.01 -1.95
N GLU A 8 -2.72 7.20 -1.91
CA GLU A 8 -4.02 7.50 -2.52
C GLU A 8 -3.92 7.77 -4.03
N GLU A 9 -3.05 8.71 -4.43
CA GLU A 9 -2.92 9.11 -5.83
C GLU A 9 -1.98 8.17 -6.60
N GLY A 10 -0.95 7.64 -5.93
CA GLY A 10 0.05 6.77 -6.56
C GLY A 10 -0.38 5.31 -6.58
N LEU A 11 -0.33 4.64 -5.43
CA LEU A 11 -0.54 3.19 -5.36
C LEU A 11 -1.99 2.80 -5.64
N LYS A 12 -2.95 3.37 -4.90
CA LYS A 12 -4.38 3.08 -5.09
C LYS A 12 -4.87 3.53 -6.46
N GLY A 13 -4.46 4.72 -6.91
CA GLY A 13 -4.79 5.23 -8.25
C GLY A 13 -4.29 4.36 -9.41
N SER A 14 -3.26 3.53 -9.18
CA SER A 14 -2.70 2.61 -10.18
C SER A 14 -3.37 1.23 -10.22
N LEU A 15 -4.26 0.91 -9.28
CA LEU A 15 -4.96 -0.37 -9.25
C LEU A 15 -5.92 -0.48 -10.45
N ASP A 16 -5.99 -1.67 -11.05
CA ASP A 16 -6.95 -2.01 -12.10
C ASP A 16 -8.04 -2.92 -11.51
N PRO A 17 -9.25 -2.40 -11.19
CA PRO A 17 -10.32 -3.21 -10.62
C PRO A 17 -10.88 -4.23 -11.61
N ALA A 18 -10.81 -3.96 -12.91
CA ALA A 18 -11.36 -4.81 -13.95
C ALA A 18 -10.51 -6.07 -14.16
N ARG A 19 -9.18 -5.93 -14.11
CA ARG A 19 -8.24 -7.05 -14.30
C ARG A 19 -7.72 -7.64 -13.00
N GLY A 20 -7.68 -6.85 -11.92
CA GLY A 20 -7.08 -7.24 -10.64
C GLY A 20 -8.00 -7.99 -9.68
N GLY A 21 -9.32 -7.98 -9.92
CA GLY A 21 -10.31 -8.71 -9.12
C GLY A 21 -10.13 -8.52 -7.61
N ASP A 22 -10.20 -9.62 -6.86
CA ASP A 22 -10.09 -9.61 -5.39
C ASP A 22 -8.76 -9.05 -4.88
N LEU A 23 -7.66 -9.21 -5.63
CA LEU A 23 -6.36 -8.67 -5.24
C LEU A 23 -6.38 -7.14 -5.27
N ALA A 24 -6.90 -6.54 -6.36
CA ALA A 24 -7.04 -5.09 -6.44
C ALA A 24 -8.00 -4.55 -5.37
N ALA A 25 -9.10 -5.24 -5.09
CA ALA A 25 -10.03 -4.86 -4.02
C ALA A 25 -9.36 -4.87 -2.64
N ASN A 26 -8.60 -5.93 -2.33
CA ASN A 26 -7.90 -6.06 -1.04
C ASN A 26 -6.79 -5.01 -0.88
N LEU A 27 -6.01 -4.74 -1.94
CA LEU A 27 -4.99 -3.69 -1.92
C LEU A 27 -5.62 -2.30 -1.75
N GLY A 28 -6.73 -2.03 -2.44
CA GLY A 28 -7.48 -0.78 -2.31
C GLY A 28 -7.96 -0.56 -0.87
N ALA A 29 -8.58 -1.56 -0.26
CA ALA A 29 -9.05 -1.49 1.13
C ALA A 29 -7.88 -1.30 2.12
N LEU A 30 -6.75 -1.96 1.90
CA LEU A 30 -5.55 -1.78 2.71
C LEU A 30 -5.00 -0.36 2.62
N TYR A 31 -4.91 0.20 1.41
CA TYR A 31 -4.41 1.56 1.22
C TYR A 31 -5.35 2.61 1.83
N ASP A 32 -6.67 2.41 1.77
CA ASP A 32 -7.65 3.26 2.44
C ASP A 32 -7.49 3.26 3.96
N TYR A 33 -7.29 2.07 4.53
CA TYR A 33 -7.00 1.93 5.95
C TYR A 33 -5.72 2.70 6.33
N CYS A 34 -4.64 2.54 5.57
CA CYS A 34 -3.37 3.22 5.81
C CYS A 34 -3.49 4.75 5.72
N VAL A 35 -4.24 5.27 4.74
CA VAL A 35 -4.50 6.71 4.60
C VAL A 35 -5.25 7.25 5.82
N SER A 36 -6.29 6.56 6.28
CA SER A 36 -7.04 6.94 7.48
C SER A 36 -6.16 6.94 8.73
N ARG A 37 -5.34 5.88 8.93
CA ARG A 37 -4.42 5.78 10.07
C ARG A 37 -3.35 6.85 10.06
N LEU A 38 -2.71 7.13 8.92
CA LEU A 38 -1.72 8.22 8.81
C LEU A 38 -2.33 9.59 9.06
N THR A 39 -3.58 9.80 8.65
CA THR A 39 -4.30 11.05 8.93
C THR A 39 -4.53 11.23 10.43
N GLN A 40 -4.99 10.18 11.12
CA GLN A 40 -5.15 10.18 12.58
C GLN A 40 -3.81 10.36 13.30
N ALA A 41 -2.76 9.68 12.83
CA ALA A 41 -1.40 9.78 13.37
C ALA A 41 -0.89 11.21 13.33
N ASN A 42 -1.04 11.88 12.19
CA ASN A 42 -0.64 13.28 12.03
C ASN A 42 -1.42 14.22 12.95
N LEU A 43 -2.74 14.00 13.11
CA LEU A 43 -3.58 14.81 14.00
C LEU A 43 -3.23 14.64 15.48
N ARG A 44 -2.77 13.46 15.88
CA ARG A 44 -2.55 13.08 17.29
C ARG A 44 -1.08 12.99 17.70
N GLY A 45 -0.14 13.14 16.76
CA GLY A 45 1.27 12.87 17.01
C GLY A 45 1.56 11.40 17.36
N ASP A 46 0.74 10.47 16.87
CA ASP A 46 0.79 9.05 17.23
C ASP A 46 1.78 8.29 16.36
N VAL A 47 2.99 8.06 16.89
CA VAL A 47 4.07 7.33 16.21
C VAL A 47 3.73 5.85 16.01
N ALA A 48 3.01 5.23 16.96
CA ALA A 48 2.64 3.82 16.86
C ALA A 48 1.70 3.56 15.67
N ALA A 49 0.80 4.50 15.38
CA ALA A 49 -0.02 4.45 14.18
C ALA A 49 0.80 4.52 12.87
N VAL A 50 1.93 5.22 12.86
CA VAL A 50 2.85 5.24 11.70
C VAL A 50 3.57 3.89 11.57
N GLU A 51 4.04 3.32 12.68
CA GLU A 51 4.69 2.01 12.70
C GLU A 51 3.76 0.89 12.22
N GLU A 52 2.48 0.96 12.57
CA GLU A 52 1.46 0.04 12.08
C GLU A 52 1.33 0.10 10.55
N VAL A 53 1.23 1.30 9.98
CA VAL A 53 1.15 1.48 8.53
C VAL A 53 2.40 0.98 7.83
N LEU A 54 3.59 1.18 8.42
CA LEU A 54 4.83 0.60 7.91
C LEU A 54 4.76 -0.92 7.88
N LYS A 55 4.31 -1.58 8.96
CA LYS A 55 4.18 -3.05 9.02
C LYS A 55 3.22 -3.59 7.96
N LEU A 56 2.19 -2.83 7.59
CA LEU A 56 1.23 -3.23 6.56
C LEU A 56 1.77 -3.05 5.13
N VAL A 57 2.49 -1.96 4.86
CA VAL A 57 2.95 -1.62 3.50
C VAL A 57 4.27 -2.32 3.13
N THR A 58 5.16 -2.54 4.09
CA THR A 58 6.46 -3.20 3.86
C THR A 58 6.36 -4.55 3.14
N PRO A 59 5.56 -5.54 3.59
CA PRO A 59 5.50 -6.84 2.91
C PRO A 59 4.94 -6.74 1.49
N ILE A 60 4.10 -5.75 1.20
CA ILE A 60 3.59 -5.49 -0.15
C ILE A 60 4.72 -4.98 -1.05
N ALA A 61 5.52 -4.03 -0.55
CA ALA A 61 6.67 -3.51 -1.28
C ALA A 61 7.72 -4.60 -1.54
N GLU A 62 7.98 -5.45 -0.54
CA GLU A 62 8.88 -6.60 -0.67
C GLU A 62 8.37 -7.61 -1.71
N GLY A 63 7.08 -7.95 -1.68
CA GLY A 63 6.46 -8.84 -2.66
C GLY A 63 6.62 -8.33 -4.10
N TRP A 64 6.42 -7.02 -4.32
CA TRP A 64 6.68 -6.40 -5.63
C TRP A 64 8.16 -6.44 -6.02
N GLY A 65 9.06 -6.21 -5.07
CA GLY A 65 10.51 -6.32 -5.30
C GLY A 65 10.93 -7.74 -5.72
N GLN A 66 10.32 -8.76 -5.13
CA GLN A 66 10.56 -10.16 -5.50
C GLN A 66 10.07 -10.48 -6.92
N ILE A 67 8.91 -9.97 -7.33
CA ILE A 67 8.40 -10.13 -8.70
C ILE A 67 9.34 -9.47 -9.71
N ALA A 68 9.83 -8.26 -9.40
CA ALA A 68 10.78 -7.55 -10.28
C ALA A 68 12.15 -8.23 -10.37
N SER A 69 12.58 -8.90 -9.29
CA SER A 69 13.84 -9.64 -9.23
C SER A 69 13.73 -11.08 -9.73
N ALA A 70 12.53 -11.61 -9.96
CA ALA A 70 12.35 -12.96 -10.49
C ALA A 70 12.87 -12.98 -11.95
N PRO A 71 13.78 -13.91 -12.32
CA PRO A 71 14.27 -13.98 -13.68
C PRO A 71 13.11 -14.22 -14.63
N ALA A 72 12.95 -13.33 -15.61
CA ALA A 72 11.92 -13.44 -16.64
C ALA A 72 12.10 -14.75 -17.41
N GLY A 73 11.18 -15.70 -17.21
CA GLY A 73 11.05 -16.90 -18.04
C GLY A 73 11.66 -18.18 -17.47
N ARG A 74 10.79 -18.98 -16.85
CA ARG A 74 10.81 -20.43 -17.03
C ARG A 74 9.35 -20.92 -17.12
N VAL A 75 8.73 -20.63 -18.27
CA VAL A 75 7.48 -21.22 -18.76
C VAL A 75 7.65 -21.46 -20.25
#